data_AF-A0A1Q8BPB9-F1
#
_entry.id   AF-A0A1Q8BPB9-F1
#
_cell.length_a   1.000
_cell.length_b   1.000
_cell.length_c   1.000
_cell.angle_alpha   90.00
_cell.angle_beta   90.00
_cell.angle_gamma   90.00
#
_symmetry.space_group_name_H-M   'P 1'
#
loop_
_entity.id
_entity.type
_entity.pdbx_description
1 polymer ?
#
loop_
_entity_poly.entity_id
_entity_poly.type
_entity_poly.pdbx_seq_one_letter_code
_entity_poly.pdbx_strand_id
1 'polypeptide(L)'
;MFHTLWPDGPARTRISCEWLFHRDSLSRPELDPEDGVRFWDTTNRQDWHICEQSQAGVSSRAYVPGPYSPRESVPAAWDREFLRAIGHAP
;
A
#
# COMPACT_ATOMS: atom_id res chain seq x y z
N MET A 1 -7.32 -10.06 4.23
CA MET A 1 -6.64 -9.65 2.99
C MET A 1 -5.17 -9.45 3.29
N PHE A 2 -4.30 -9.91 2.41
CA PHE A 2 -2.85 -9.76 2.49
C PHE A 2 -2.35 -9.17 1.17
N HIS A 3 -1.36 -8.27 1.24
CA HIS A 3 -0.75 -7.68 0.05
C HIS A 3 0.71 -8.03 -0.02
N THR A 4 1.15 -8.49 -1.18
CA THR A 4 2.56 -8.60 -1.51
C THR A 4 2.92 -7.50 -2.51
N LEU A 5 3.89 -6.66 -2.16
CA LEU A 5 4.38 -5.57 -3.00
C LEU A 5 5.75 -5.95 -3.56
N TRP A 6 5.90 -5.92 -4.88
CA TRP A 6 7.16 -6.15 -5.57
C TRP A 6 7.58 -4.90 -6.35
N PRO A 7 8.80 -4.39 -6.16
CA PRO A 7 9.28 -3.27 -6.96
C PRO A 7 9.46 -3.72 -8.42
N ASP A 8 8.99 -2.91 -9.35
CA ASP A 8 9.16 -3.09 -10.80
C ASP A 8 9.90 -1.90 -11.42
N GLY A 9 10.71 -1.23 -10.60
CA GLY A 9 11.44 0.00 -10.91
C GLY A 9 11.15 1.12 -9.91
N PRO A 10 11.85 2.27 -10.00
CA PRO A 10 11.72 3.36 -9.03
C PRO A 10 10.34 4.02 -8.97
N ALA A 11 9.55 3.92 -10.05
CA ALA A 11 8.23 4.56 -10.17
C ALA A 11 7.09 3.55 -10.41
N ARG A 12 7.33 2.25 -10.18
CA ARG A 12 6.35 1.21 -10.43
C ARG A 12 6.44 0.10 -9.40
N THR A 13 5.28 -0.27 -8.84
CA THR A 13 5.13 -1.38 -7.91
C THR A 13 4.05 -2.31 -8.43
N ARG A 14 4.34 -3.62 -8.42
CA ARG A 14 3.34 -4.66 -8.67
C ARG A 14 2.78 -5.12 -7.33
N ILE A 15 1.46 -5.12 -7.22
CA ILE A 15 0.77 -5.46 -5.98
C ILE A 15 -0.11 -6.68 -6.23
N SER A 16 0.09 -7.73 -5.43
CA SER A 16 -0.77 -8.91 -5.41
C SER A 16 -1.61 -8.87 -4.13
N CYS A 17 -2.93 -8.81 -4.30
CA CYS A 17 -3.88 -8.82 -3.19
C CYS A 17 -4.50 -10.22 -3.06
N GLU A 18 -4.38 -10.82 -1.89
CA GLU A 18 -4.84 -12.18 -1.63
C GLU A 18 -5.84 -12.19 -0.47
N TRP A 19 -6.86 -13.03 -0.60
CA TRP A 19 -7.85 -13.26 0.42
C TRP A 19 -7.67 -14.65 1.02
N LEU A 20 -7.39 -14.68 2.31
CA LEU A 20 -7.17 -15.90 3.07
C LEU A 20 -8.44 -16.23 3.84
N PHE A 21 -8.99 -17.42 3.57
CA PHE A 21 -10.15 -17.96 4.26
C PHE A 21 -9.76 -19.22 5.02
N HIS A 22 -10.51 -19.56 6.07
CA HIS A 22 -10.39 -20.89 6.66
C HIS A 22 -10.81 -21.93 5.62
N ARG A 23 -10.17 -23.11 5.63
CA ARG A 23 -10.41 -24.17 4.63
C ARG A 23 -11.91 -24.49 4.45
N ASP A 24 -12.64 -24.50 5.56
CA ASP A 24 -14.07 -24.84 5.59
C ASP A 24 -15.01 -23.62 5.46
N SER A 25 -14.48 -22.42 5.21
CA SER A 25 -15.30 -21.21 5.08
C SER A 25 -16.10 -21.22 3.78
N LEU A 26 -15.49 -21.63 2.67
CA LEU A 26 -16.10 -21.57 1.33
C LEU A 26 -17.17 -22.65 1.09
N SER A 27 -17.28 -23.64 1.98
CA SER A 27 -18.34 -24.64 1.93
C SER A 27 -19.64 -24.19 2.62
N ARG A 28 -19.64 -23.00 3.26
CA ARG A 28 -20.79 -22.47 3.98
C ARG A 28 -21.68 -21.68 3.01
N PRO A 29 -22.96 -22.08 2.80
CA PRO A 29 -23.85 -21.42 1.85
C PRO A 29 -24.12 -19.94 2.16
N GLU A 30 -24.02 -19.54 3.42
CA GLU A 30 -24.24 -18.18 3.90
C GLU A 30 -23.05 -17.24 3.72
N LEU A 31 -21.86 -17.77 3.37
CA LEU A 31 -20.66 -16.98 3.19
C LEU A 31 -20.55 -16.49 1.74
N ASP A 32 -20.70 -15.18 1.54
CA ASP A 32 -20.35 -14.51 0.30
C ASP A 32 -18.94 -13.87 0.43
N PRO A 33 -17.88 -14.50 -0.11
CA PRO A 33 -16.54 -13.92 -0.04
C PRO A 33 -16.40 -12.68 -0.94
N GLU A 34 -17.27 -12.52 -1.94
CA GLU A 34 -17.14 -11.51 -2.98
C GLU A 34 -17.48 -10.11 -2.47
N ASP A 35 -18.35 -9.99 -1.46
CA ASP A 35 -18.71 -8.69 -0.86
C ASP A 35 -17.46 -7.96 -0.31
N GLY A 36 -16.67 -8.66 0.50
CA GLY A 36 -15.41 -8.14 1.05
C GLY A 36 -14.37 -7.89 -0.05
N VAL A 37 -14.25 -8.82 -1.02
CA VAL A 37 -13.32 -8.68 -2.14
C VAL A 37 -13.61 -7.42 -2.95
N ARG A 38 -14.87 -7.18 -3.30
CA ARG A 38 -15.29 -6.02 -4.12
C ARG A 38 -15.09 -4.69 -3.40
N PHE A 39 -15.41 -4.65 -2.11
CA PHE A 39 -15.16 -3.46 -1.29
C PHE A 39 -13.68 -3.09 -1.34
N TRP A 40 -12.79 -4.05 -1.07
CA TRP A 40 -11.36 -3.77 -1.04
C TRP A 40 -10.72 -3.62 -2.41
N ASP A 41 -11.22 -4.26 -3.48
CA ASP A 41 -10.75 -3.95 -4.84
C ASP A 41 -11.00 -2.47 -5.15
N THR A 42 -12.17 -1.95 -4.77
CA THR A 42 -12.51 -0.53 -4.93
C THR A 42 -11.56 0.36 -4.11
N THR A 43 -11.40 0.08 -2.82
CA THR A 43 -10.51 0.86 -1.93
C THR A 43 -9.06 0.81 -2.40
N ASN A 44 -8.55 -0.37 -2.76
CA ASN A 44 -7.18 -0.54 -3.25
C ASN A 44 -6.94 0.33 -4.49
N ARG A 45 -7.87 0.34 -5.46
CA ARG A 45 -7.75 1.18 -6.66
C ARG A 45 -7.72 2.67 -6.34
N GLN A 46 -8.49 3.10 -5.35
CA GLN A 46 -8.48 4.50 -4.88
C GLN A 46 -7.13 4.86 -4.25
N ASP A 47 -6.59 3.98 -3.39
CA ASP A 47 -5.27 4.17 -2.77
C ASP A 47 -4.16 4.22 -3.82
N TRP A 48 -4.17 3.29 -4.79
CA TRP A 48 -3.18 3.27 -5.87
C TRP A 48 -3.23 4.53 -6.71
N HIS A 49 -4.43 5.03 -7.02
CA HIS A 49 -4.58 6.27 -7.76
C HIS A 49 -3.95 7.45 -7.01
N ILE A 50 -4.15 7.55 -5.70
CA ILE A 50 -3.50 8.59 -4.87
C ILE A 50 -1.98 8.43 -4.91
N CYS A 51 -1.45 7.21 -4.81
CA CYS A 51 -0.01 6.97 -4.93
C CYS A 51 0.55 7.42 -6.29
N GLU A 52 -0.17 7.18 -7.39
CA GLU A 52 0.22 7.63 -8.73
C GLU A 52 0.23 9.17 -8.83
N GLN A 53 -0.77 9.85 -8.27
CA GLN A 53 -0.79 11.32 -8.21
C GLN A 53 0.35 11.86 -7.35
N SER A 54 0.63 11.24 -6.20
CA SER A 54 1.78 11.58 -5.36
C SER A 54 3.09 11.40 -6.11
N GLN A 55 3.28 10.28 -6.82
CA GLN A 55 4.47 10.02 -7.63
C GLN A 55 4.67 11.11 -8.70
N ALA A 56 3.59 11.53 -9.37
CA ALA A 56 3.64 12.61 -10.34
C ALA A 56 4.10 13.93 -9.71
N GLY A 57 3.62 14.25 -8.50
CA GLY A 57 4.03 15.43 -7.74
C GLY A 57 5.50 15.41 -7.31
N VAL A 58 5.95 14.32 -6.67
CA VAL A 58 7.33 14.19 -6.17
C VAL A 58 8.39 14.12 -7.27
N SER A 59 7.99 13.77 -8.50
CA SER A 59 8.89 13.76 -9.66
C SER A 59 9.22 15.17 -10.18
N SER A 60 8.54 16.20 -9.68
CA SER A 60 8.83 17.59 -10.04
C SER A 60 10.14 18.08 -9.42
N ARG A 61 10.93 18.84 -10.19
CA ARG A 61 12.14 19.51 -9.68
C ARG A 61 11.87 20.55 -8.59
N ALA A 62 10.63 21.02 -8.49
CA ALA A 62 10.21 21.99 -7.46
C ALA A 62 9.81 21.33 -6.13
N TYR A 63 9.67 20.00 -6.11
CA TYR A 63 9.26 19.28 -4.90
C TYR A 63 10.36 19.33 -3.84
N VAL A 64 9.94 19.59 -2.60
CA VAL A 64 10.75 19.45 -1.39
C VAL A 64 9.88 18.74 -0.34
N PRO A 65 10.38 17.73 0.39
CA PRO A 65 9.60 17.04 1.42
C PRO A 65 9.08 18.00 2.50
N GLY A 66 7.79 17.86 2.82
CA GLY A 66 7.16 18.55 3.95
C GLY A 66 7.24 17.74 5.25
N PRO A 67 6.90 18.34 6.40
CA PRO A 67 6.81 17.60 7.65
C PRO A 67 5.61 16.66 7.65
N TYR A 68 5.76 15.50 8.31
CA TYR A 68 4.62 14.63 8.61
C TYR A 68 3.66 15.29 9.60
N SER A 69 2.38 15.05 9.40
CA SER A 69 1.32 15.35 10.35
C SER A 69 1.45 14.48 11.62
N PRO A 70 0.93 14.92 12.77
CA PRO A 70 0.82 14.08 13.97
C PRO A 70 0.04 12.77 13.76
N ARG A 71 -0.78 12.67 12.70
CA ARG A 71 -1.50 11.45 12.31
C ARG A 71 -0.69 10.48 11.46
N GLU A 72 0.49 10.89 11.00
CA GLU A 72 1.34 10.14 10.06
C GLU A 72 2.51 9.46 10.79
N SER A 73 2.28 8.96 12.00
CA SER A 73 3.32 8.32 12.81
C SER A 73 3.88 7.04 12.17
N VAL A 74 3.03 6.27 11.49
CA VAL A 74 3.39 5.02 10.80
C VAL A 74 4.28 5.27 9.57
N PRO A 75 3.90 6.09 8.56
CA PRO A 75 4.78 6.38 7.43
C PRO A 75 6.08 7.05 7.88
N ALA A 76 6.04 7.94 8.87
CA ALA A 76 7.26 8.51 9.44
C ALA A 76 8.19 7.45 10.05
N ALA A 77 7.65 6.43 10.71
CA ALA A 77 8.43 5.31 11.23
C ALA A 77 8.98 4.41 10.12
N TRP A 78 8.18 4.15 9.09
CA TRP A 78 8.60 3.39 7.92
C TRP A 78 9.76 4.06 7.18
N ASP A 79 9.70 5.36 6.91
CA ASP A 79 10.78 6.08 6.23
C ASP A 79 12.09 6.00 7.01
N ARG A 80 12.05 6.14 8.34
CA ARG A 80 13.23 5.96 9.20
C ARG A 80 13.79 4.55 9.12
N GLU A 81 12.93 3.54 9.14
CA GLU A 81 13.34 2.14 9.05
C GLU A 81 13.92 1.79 7.67
N PHE A 82 13.29 2.28 6.60
CA PHE A 82 13.77 2.09 5.25
C PHE A 82 15.16 2.69 5.07
N LEU A 83 15.35 3.97 5.45
CA LEU A 83 16.65 4.63 5.41
C LEU A 83 17.71 3.87 6.22
N ARG A 84 17.35 3.38 7.41
CA ARG A 84 18.24 2.52 8.21
C ARG A 84 18.62 1.24 7.47
N ALA A 85 17.66 0.55 6.88
CA ALA A 85 17.88 -0.71 6.17
C ALA A 85 18.80 -0.55 4.94
N ILE A 86 18.74 0.61 4.26
CA ILE A 86 19.61 0.91 3.12
C ILE A 86 20.92 1.62 3.51
N GLY A 87 21.25 1.71 4.80
CA GLY A 87 22.51 2.27 5.29
C GLY A 87 22.58 3.81 5.31
N HIS A 88 21.43 4.47 5.26
CA HIS A 88 21.26 5.92 5.27
C HIS A 88 20.70 6.46 6.60
N ALA A 89 20.79 5.67 7.69
CA ALA A 89 20.51 6.22 9.00
C ALA A 89 21.51 7.35 9.33
N PRO A 90 21.10 8.41 10.05
CA PRO A 90 22.06 9.28 10.72
C PRO A 90 22.97 8.50 11.69
#